data_AF-A0A419IWS1-F1
#
_entry.id   AF-A0A419IWS1-F1
#
_cell.length_a   1.000
_cell.length_b   1.000
_cell.length_c   1.000
_cell.angle_alpha   90.00
_cell.angle_beta   90.00
_cell.angle_gamma   90.00
#
_symmetry.space_group_name_H-M   'P 1'
#
loop_
_entity.id
_entity.type
_entity.pdbx_description
1 polymer ?
#
loop_
_entity_poly.entity_id
_entity_poly.type
_entity_poly.pdbx_seq_one_letter_code
_entity_poly.pdbx_strand_id
1 'polypeptide(L)'
;MWQPIVHKFLLLKRFVSSDAVFLSVLCAASFAIPAFVYFFIIGYFDPQGIYFSFTRIGFSLTVILLSLLIVRRWFSFSEVGLRRKGFTKSLAYGLIFIIMLRIFDVLAQPQRLSSVEVNLEFGLSLLSYFLLAFQEELMFRGIIFRVWLKQRGFLAALFISSILFAVEHLLFVPERSMTALLFGPSLAVTVYLSPNIWGVTIAHFLSNISVLYMEPLAPELSLKYGLFFMGLGVNIYLPFLLDFIDRKVTGFRRNRIVWTTYVAWMFSILFVIMTGFFCWKMTGLFILIRKMTCMNRKQAQNWSN
;
A
#
# COMPACT_ATOMS: atom_id res chain seq x y z
N MET A 1 -41.82 0.55 -10.92
CA MET A 1 -40.91 0.52 -9.75
C MET A 1 -39.72 -0.45 -9.90
N TRP A 2 -39.75 -1.46 -10.79
CA TRP A 2 -38.68 -2.46 -10.95
C TRP A 2 -37.50 -2.08 -11.87
N GLN A 3 -37.69 -1.15 -12.82
CA GLN A 3 -36.64 -0.77 -13.77
C GLN A 3 -35.34 -0.23 -13.14
N PRO A 4 -35.37 0.57 -12.05
CA PRO A 4 -34.13 1.04 -11.41
C PRO A 4 -33.31 -0.09 -10.78
N ILE A 5 -33.96 -1.14 -10.27
CA ILE A 5 -33.30 -2.28 -9.62
C ILE A 5 -32.64 -3.17 -10.68
N VAL A 6 -33.35 -3.49 -11.76
CA VAL A 6 -32.82 -4.29 -12.88
C VAL A 6 -31.62 -3.59 -13.53
N HIS A 7 -31.69 -2.27 -13.71
CA HIS A 7 -30.56 -1.51 -14.26
C HIS A 7 -29.32 -1.56 -13.34
N LYS A 8 -29.50 -1.36 -12.02
CA LYS A 8 -28.41 -1.48 -11.04
C LYS A 8 -27.80 -2.89 -11.03
N PHE A 9 -28.62 -3.94 -11.14
CA PHE A 9 -28.16 -5.32 -11.18
C PHE A 9 -27.34 -5.63 -12.44
N LEU A 10 -27.76 -5.14 -13.61
CA LEU A 10 -27.00 -5.29 -14.85
C LEU A 10 -25.66 -4.54 -14.81
N LEU A 11 -25.63 -3.34 -14.22
CA LEU A 11 -24.39 -2.60 -14.00
C LEU A 11 -23.42 -3.35 -13.07
N LEU A 12 -23.94 -3.96 -12.00
CA LEU A 12 -23.13 -4.78 -11.08
C LEU A 12 -22.59 -6.02 -11.78
N LYS A 13 -23.43 -6.75 -12.54
CA LYS A 13 -22.99 -7.93 -13.30
C LYS A 13 -21.88 -7.58 -14.29
N ARG A 14 -22.03 -6.48 -15.04
CA ARG A 14 -21.01 -5.98 -15.98
C ARG A 14 -19.74 -5.52 -15.26
N PHE A 15 -19.85 -5.03 -14.03
CA PHE A 15 -18.70 -4.66 -13.21
C PHE A 15 -17.91 -5.89 -12.76
N VAL A 16 -18.59 -6.88 -12.18
CA VAL A 16 -17.97 -8.12 -11.67
C VAL A 16 -17.36 -8.94 -12.81
N SER A 17 -17.97 -8.94 -13.99
CA SER A 17 -17.47 -9.64 -15.17
C SER A 17 -16.45 -8.83 -15.99
N SER A 18 -15.90 -7.74 -15.46
CA SER A 18 -14.95 -6.91 -16.20
C SER A 18 -13.53 -7.48 -16.12
N ASP A 19 -12.73 -7.29 -17.18
CA ASP A 19 -11.33 -7.73 -17.18
C ASP A 19 -10.53 -7.08 -16.04
N ALA A 20 -10.95 -5.90 -15.57
CA ALA A 20 -10.31 -5.23 -14.43
C ALA A 20 -10.47 -6.02 -13.13
N VAL A 21 -11.67 -6.53 -12.86
CA VAL A 21 -11.92 -7.38 -11.68
C VAL A 21 -11.18 -8.70 -11.84
N PHE A 22 -11.30 -9.36 -13.00
CA PHE A 22 -10.60 -10.62 -13.26
C PHE A 22 -9.08 -10.49 -13.07
N LEU A 23 -8.45 -9.48 -13.67
CA LEU A 23 -7.00 -9.27 -13.56
C LEU A 23 -6.59 -8.86 -12.14
N SER A 24 -7.41 -8.11 -11.41
CA SER A 24 -7.13 -7.78 -10.00
C SER A 24 -7.16 -9.04 -9.13
N VAL A 25 -8.13 -9.93 -9.34
CA VAL A 25 -8.23 -11.22 -8.65
C VAL A 25 -7.05 -12.12 -9.02
N LEU A 26 -6.68 -12.17 -10.30
CA LEU A 26 -5.54 -12.96 -10.76
C LEU A 26 -4.22 -12.47 -10.16
N CYS A 27 -4.00 -11.15 -10.10
CA CYS A 27 -2.87 -10.55 -9.39
C CYS A 27 -2.88 -10.91 -7.90
N ALA A 28 -4.02 -10.73 -7.22
CA ALA A 28 -4.15 -11.07 -5.81
C ALA A 28 -3.87 -12.56 -5.55
N ALA A 29 -4.35 -13.47 -6.42
CA ALA A 29 -4.06 -14.89 -6.34
C ALA A 29 -2.58 -15.21 -6.57
N SER A 30 -1.93 -14.53 -7.53
CA SER A 30 -0.50 -14.68 -7.81
C SER A 30 0.40 -14.28 -6.64
N PHE A 31 -0.12 -13.47 -5.72
CA PHE A 31 0.52 -13.11 -4.46
C PHE A 31 0.11 -14.04 -3.32
N ALA A 32 -1.20 -14.22 -3.10
CA ALA A 32 -1.75 -14.93 -1.96
C ALA A 32 -1.37 -16.42 -1.93
N ILE A 33 -1.27 -17.08 -3.09
CA ILE A 33 -0.90 -18.50 -3.15
C ILE A 33 0.58 -18.68 -2.76
N PRO A 34 1.57 -18.00 -3.38
CA PRO A 34 2.95 -18.08 -2.91
C PRO A 34 3.13 -17.61 -1.46
N ALA A 35 2.35 -16.61 -1.03
CA ALA A 35 2.36 -16.11 0.34
C ALA A 35 1.94 -17.18 1.36
N PHE A 36 0.86 -17.89 1.05
CA PHE A 36 0.36 -19.00 1.87
C PHE A 36 1.39 -20.13 1.93
N VAL A 37 1.92 -20.56 0.79
CA VAL A 37 2.98 -21.59 0.71
C VAL A 37 4.21 -21.18 1.53
N TYR A 38 4.64 -19.93 1.38
CA TYR A 38 5.77 -19.36 2.13
C TYR A 38 5.54 -19.42 3.65
N PHE A 39 4.38 -18.95 4.10
CA PHE A 39 4.04 -18.86 5.52
C PHE A 39 4.06 -20.23 6.20
N PHE A 40 3.51 -21.25 5.53
CA PHE A 40 3.44 -22.61 6.08
C PHE A 40 4.78 -23.36 6.06
N ILE A 41 5.65 -23.10 5.08
CA ILE A 41 6.89 -23.88 4.94
C ILE A 41 8.02 -23.28 5.78
N ILE A 42 8.13 -21.94 5.87
CA ILE A 42 9.39 -21.30 6.29
C ILE A 42 9.24 -20.32 7.45
N GLY A 43 8.08 -19.67 7.59
CA GLY A 43 7.82 -18.73 8.70
C GLY A 43 7.97 -19.35 10.10
N TYR A 44 7.96 -20.68 10.20
CA TYR A 44 8.10 -21.40 11.46
C TYR A 44 9.56 -21.64 11.90
N PHE A 45 10.54 -21.66 10.98
CA PHE A 45 11.87 -22.23 11.27
C PHE A 45 12.98 -21.19 11.50
N ASP A 46 12.94 -20.04 10.84
CA ASP A 46 13.96 -18.99 11.00
C ASP A 46 13.39 -17.61 10.59
N PRO A 47 12.83 -16.82 11.53
CA PRO A 47 12.15 -15.56 11.21
C PRO A 47 13.12 -14.37 10.98
N GLN A 48 14.42 -14.51 11.29
CA GLN A 48 15.36 -13.38 11.22
C GLN A 48 16.73 -13.71 10.59
N GLY A 49 17.06 -14.97 10.35
CA GLY A 49 18.35 -15.34 9.76
C GLY A 49 18.42 -15.28 8.25
N ILE A 50 19.55 -15.73 7.71
CA ILE A 50 19.85 -15.72 6.27
C ILE A 50 18.82 -16.50 5.44
N TYR A 51 18.24 -17.58 6.00
CA TYR A 51 17.22 -18.38 5.34
C TYR A 51 15.92 -17.58 5.12
N PHE A 52 15.59 -16.68 6.04
CA PHE A 52 14.45 -15.77 5.86
C PHE A 52 14.61 -14.90 4.61
N SER A 53 15.79 -14.32 4.42
CA SER A 53 16.11 -13.47 3.27
C SER A 53 16.07 -14.23 1.95
N PHE A 54 16.69 -15.41 1.86
CA PHE A 54 16.61 -16.28 0.68
C PHE A 54 15.18 -16.61 0.31
N THR A 55 14.37 -16.90 1.31
CA THR A 55 12.99 -17.29 1.06
C THR A 55 12.15 -16.10 0.61
N ARG A 56 12.34 -14.91 1.20
CA ARG A 56 11.66 -13.68 0.73
C ARG A 56 12.05 -13.34 -0.71
N ILE A 57 13.32 -13.55 -1.07
CA ILE A 57 13.79 -13.42 -2.45
C ILE A 57 13.06 -14.43 -3.36
N GLY A 58 13.02 -15.71 -2.98
CA GLY A 58 12.34 -16.76 -3.75
C GLY A 58 10.86 -16.45 -3.96
N PHE A 59 10.14 -16.11 -2.87
CA PHE A 59 8.76 -15.64 -2.93
C PHE A 59 8.61 -14.47 -3.89
N SER A 60 9.46 -13.44 -3.77
CA SER A 60 9.33 -12.24 -4.59
C SER A 60 9.53 -12.53 -6.06
N LEU A 61 10.54 -13.36 -6.39
CA LEU A 61 10.79 -13.80 -7.75
C LEU A 61 9.61 -14.60 -8.32
N THR A 62 8.97 -15.47 -7.53
CA THR A 62 7.78 -16.21 -7.97
C THR A 62 6.64 -15.25 -8.34
N VAL A 63 6.30 -14.29 -7.47
CA VAL A 63 5.21 -13.33 -7.75
C VAL A 63 5.55 -12.42 -8.93
N ILE A 64 6.81 -11.97 -9.05
CA ILE A 64 7.29 -11.20 -10.21
C ILE A 64 7.11 -12.01 -11.49
N LEU A 65 7.55 -13.27 -11.52
CA LEU A 65 7.41 -14.13 -12.71
C LEU A 65 5.95 -14.31 -13.11
N LEU A 66 5.07 -14.61 -12.16
CA LEU A 66 3.62 -14.72 -12.41
C LEU A 66 3.05 -13.39 -12.93
N SER A 67 3.43 -12.27 -12.33
CA SER A 67 3.02 -10.93 -12.78
C SER A 67 3.52 -10.64 -14.20
N LEU A 68 4.75 -11.03 -14.55
CA LEU A 68 5.30 -10.86 -15.90
C LEU A 68 4.57 -11.75 -16.93
N LEU A 69 4.12 -12.95 -16.56
CA LEU A 69 3.26 -13.78 -17.41
C LEU A 69 1.90 -13.09 -17.66
N ILE A 70 1.31 -12.47 -16.63
CA ILE A 70 0.09 -11.65 -16.77
C ILE A 70 0.38 -10.47 -17.70
N VAL A 71 1.47 -9.74 -17.49
CA VAL A 71 1.87 -8.63 -18.36
C VAL A 71 1.98 -9.10 -19.81
N ARG A 72 2.71 -10.19 -20.09
CA ARG A 72 2.90 -10.69 -21.45
C ARG A 72 1.59 -11.07 -22.15
N ARG A 73 0.58 -11.54 -21.40
CA ARG A 73 -0.68 -12.05 -21.98
C ARG A 73 -1.71 -10.95 -22.24
N TRP A 74 -1.74 -9.89 -21.43
CA TRP A 74 -2.79 -8.86 -21.46
C TRP A 74 -2.28 -7.43 -21.70
N PHE A 75 -0.97 -7.21 -21.61
CA PHE A 75 -0.36 -5.89 -21.67
C PHE A 75 0.91 -5.90 -22.53
N SER A 76 1.44 -4.71 -22.81
CA SER A 76 2.85 -4.58 -23.18
C SER A 76 3.66 -4.16 -21.95
N PHE A 77 4.94 -4.54 -21.91
CA PHE A 77 5.86 -4.12 -20.84
C PHE A 77 5.89 -2.59 -20.68
N SER A 78 5.89 -1.85 -21.79
CA SER A 78 5.88 -0.38 -21.77
C SER A 78 4.58 0.20 -21.22
N GLU A 79 3.44 -0.48 -21.41
CA GLU A 79 2.14 -0.07 -20.89
C GLU A 79 2.10 -0.15 -19.37
N VAL A 80 2.59 -1.24 -18.78
CA VAL A 80 2.71 -1.39 -17.32
C VAL A 80 3.86 -0.58 -16.72
N GLY A 81 4.55 0.21 -17.54
CA GLY A 81 5.58 1.16 -17.11
C GLY A 81 6.98 0.58 -16.96
N LEU A 82 7.22 -0.65 -17.43
CA LEU A 82 8.55 -1.23 -17.60
C LEU A 82 9.23 -0.62 -18.83
N ARG A 83 9.62 0.65 -18.71
CA ARG A 83 10.30 1.42 -19.76
C ARG A 83 11.41 2.28 -19.17
N ARG A 84 12.32 2.76 -20.01
CA ARG A 84 13.37 3.73 -19.61
C ARG A 84 12.87 5.17 -19.61
N LYS A 85 12.02 5.54 -20.58
CA LYS A 85 11.48 6.90 -20.70
C LYS A 85 10.68 7.28 -19.44
N GLY A 86 10.94 8.48 -18.92
CA GLY A 86 10.28 9.00 -17.71
C GLY A 86 10.90 8.55 -16.39
N PHE A 87 12.01 7.78 -16.41
CA PHE A 87 12.67 7.30 -15.19
C PHE A 87 13.01 8.43 -14.22
N THR A 88 13.80 9.42 -14.66
CA THR A 88 14.24 10.53 -13.81
C THR A 88 13.07 11.30 -13.20
N LYS A 89 12.01 11.52 -13.97
CA LYS A 89 10.79 12.20 -13.50
C LYS A 89 10.04 11.37 -12.45
N SER A 90 9.90 10.06 -12.68
CA SER A 90 9.26 9.13 -11.74
C SER A 90 10.05 9.05 -10.44
N LEU A 91 11.38 8.93 -10.55
CA LEU A 91 12.28 8.92 -9.40
C LEU A 91 12.21 10.25 -8.64
N ALA A 92 12.27 11.40 -9.31
CA ALA A 92 12.20 12.70 -8.65
C ALA A 92 10.90 12.88 -7.86
N TYR A 93 9.75 12.53 -8.43
CA TYR A 93 8.47 12.58 -7.73
C TYR A 93 8.39 11.60 -6.56
N GLY A 94 8.91 10.38 -6.73
CA GLY A 94 9.02 9.40 -5.66
C GLY A 94 9.97 9.85 -4.53
N LEU A 95 11.08 10.51 -4.85
CA LEU A 95 12.01 11.04 -3.85
C LEU A 95 11.44 12.23 -3.08
N ILE A 96 10.72 13.15 -3.75
CA ILE A 96 10.00 14.25 -3.07
C ILE A 96 9.07 13.67 -2.01
N PHE A 97 8.32 12.63 -2.36
CA PHE A 97 7.43 11.94 -1.43
C PHE A 97 8.18 11.38 -0.21
N ILE A 98 9.24 10.62 -0.43
CA ILE A 98 10.01 10.02 0.67
C ILE A 98 10.61 11.09 1.57
N ILE A 99 11.21 12.13 0.98
CA ILE A 99 11.81 13.22 1.72
C ILE A 99 10.75 13.87 2.61
N MET A 100 9.58 14.22 2.07
CA MET A 100 8.50 14.82 2.87
C MET A 100 8.03 13.93 4.01
N LEU A 101 8.07 12.60 3.84
CA LEU A 101 7.67 11.64 4.86
C LEU A 101 8.75 11.37 5.92
N ARG A 102 10.02 11.40 5.52
CA ARG A 102 11.13 10.91 6.32
C ARG A 102 12.05 12.00 6.84
N ILE A 103 11.91 13.24 6.37
CA ILE A 103 12.76 14.35 6.80
C ILE A 103 12.68 14.53 8.32
N PHE A 104 11.50 14.38 8.91
CA PHE A 104 11.34 14.50 10.36
C PHE A 104 11.97 13.32 11.12
N ASP A 105 11.85 12.10 10.59
CA ASP A 105 12.50 10.91 11.16
C ASP A 105 14.02 11.09 11.20
N VAL A 106 14.60 11.56 10.09
CA VAL A 106 16.05 11.80 9.97
C VAL A 106 16.52 12.93 10.89
N LEU A 107 15.79 14.05 10.93
CA LEU A 107 16.13 15.19 11.79
C LEU A 107 16.03 14.85 13.28
N ALA A 108 15.14 13.94 13.66
CA ALA A 108 14.98 13.51 15.05
C ALA A 108 16.13 12.61 15.54
N GLN A 109 16.84 11.90 14.64
CA GLN A 109 17.80 10.86 15.03
C GLN A 109 19.08 10.81 14.16
N PRO A 110 19.92 11.87 14.15
CA PRO A 110 21.07 11.94 13.26
C PRO A 110 22.23 10.97 13.58
N GLN A 111 22.29 10.38 14.79
CA GLN A 111 23.52 9.78 15.32
C GLN A 111 23.74 8.27 15.03
N ARG A 112 22.88 7.56 14.29
CA ARG A 112 22.96 6.08 14.17
C ARG A 112 23.15 5.48 12.78
N LEU A 113 23.40 6.28 11.74
CA LEU A 113 23.73 5.74 10.41
C LEU A 113 25.13 5.12 10.33
N SER A 114 26.00 5.36 11.31
CA SER A 114 27.40 4.93 11.31
C SER A 114 27.64 3.50 11.82
N SER A 115 26.62 2.80 12.32
CA SER A 115 26.77 1.49 12.98
C SER A 115 26.27 0.28 12.17
N VAL A 116 26.01 0.44 10.87
CA VAL A 116 25.52 -0.67 10.04
C VAL A 116 26.69 -1.48 9.50
N GLU A 117 26.80 -2.74 9.92
CA GLU A 117 27.79 -3.67 9.37
C GLU A 117 27.39 -4.12 7.97
N VAL A 118 28.27 -3.88 7.00
CA VAL A 118 28.05 -4.30 5.60
C VAL A 118 28.55 -5.74 5.44
N ASN A 119 27.63 -6.69 5.54
CA ASN A 119 27.91 -8.12 5.38
C ASN A 119 26.97 -8.77 4.34
N LEU A 120 27.10 -10.08 4.12
CA LEU A 120 26.26 -10.81 3.16
C LEU A 120 24.77 -10.73 3.51
N GLU A 121 24.43 -10.82 4.79
CA GLU A 121 23.05 -10.75 5.28
C GLU A 121 22.41 -9.40 4.97
N PHE A 122 23.16 -8.31 5.20
CA PHE A 122 22.75 -6.96 4.81
C PHE A 122 22.49 -6.87 3.30
N GLY A 123 23.40 -7.41 2.48
CA GLY A 123 23.23 -7.43 1.02
C GLY A 123 21.97 -8.20 0.57
N LEU A 124 21.71 -9.37 1.16
CA LEU A 124 20.52 -10.18 0.88
C LEU A 124 19.24 -9.48 1.35
N SER A 125 19.28 -8.81 2.50
CA SER A 125 18.18 -7.99 3.00
C SER A 125 17.84 -6.86 2.02
N LEU A 126 18.84 -6.07 1.59
CA LEU A 126 18.65 -5.02 0.58
C LEU A 126 18.02 -5.56 -0.71
N LEU A 127 18.54 -6.68 -1.23
CA LEU A 127 18.00 -7.31 -2.42
C LEU A 127 16.54 -7.74 -2.22
N SER A 128 16.22 -8.35 -1.07
CA SER A 128 14.86 -8.77 -0.75
C SER A 128 13.87 -7.60 -0.72
N TYR A 129 14.26 -6.46 -0.14
CA TYR A 129 13.43 -5.25 -0.09
C TYR A 129 13.27 -4.59 -1.46
N PHE A 130 14.32 -4.61 -2.29
CA PHE A 130 14.22 -4.10 -3.65
C PHE A 130 13.26 -4.95 -4.50
N LEU A 131 13.38 -6.29 -4.44
CA LEU A 131 12.50 -7.20 -5.14
C LEU A 131 11.05 -7.09 -4.67
N LEU A 132 10.83 -6.96 -3.35
CA LEU A 132 9.50 -6.73 -2.80
C LEU A 132 8.89 -5.43 -3.33
N ALA A 133 9.62 -4.31 -3.26
CA ALA A 133 9.15 -3.04 -3.79
C ALA A 133 8.87 -3.12 -5.31
N PHE A 134 9.70 -3.84 -6.07
CA PHE A 134 9.48 -4.03 -7.50
C PHE A 134 8.23 -4.85 -7.78
N GLN A 135 8.04 -5.96 -7.07
CA GLN A 135 6.85 -6.80 -7.14
C GLN A 135 5.58 -5.98 -6.89
N GLU A 136 5.53 -5.26 -5.78
CA GLU A 136 4.37 -4.47 -5.39
C GLU A 136 4.06 -3.39 -6.44
N GLU A 137 5.08 -2.65 -6.90
CA GLU A 137 4.86 -1.64 -7.93
C GLU A 137 4.44 -2.23 -9.29
N LEU A 138 4.98 -3.39 -9.68
CA LEU A 138 4.55 -4.10 -10.88
C LEU A 138 3.09 -4.54 -10.79
N MET A 139 2.67 -5.09 -9.65
CA MET A 139 1.32 -5.58 -9.44
C MET A 139 0.31 -4.43 -9.34
N PHE A 140 0.54 -3.49 -8.42
CA PHE A 140 -0.44 -2.45 -8.11
C PHE A 140 -0.41 -1.28 -9.09
N ARG A 141 0.76 -0.80 -9.49
CA ARG A 141 0.90 0.40 -10.36
C ARG A 141 1.09 0.02 -11.82
N GLY A 142 1.67 -1.15 -12.07
CA GLY A 142 1.83 -1.72 -13.40
C GLY A 142 0.53 -2.35 -13.92
N ILE A 143 -0.01 -3.37 -13.26
CA ILE A 143 -1.14 -4.14 -13.78
C ILE A 143 -2.50 -3.57 -13.33
N ILE A 144 -2.75 -3.56 -12.02
CA ILE A 144 -4.05 -3.18 -11.43
C ILE A 144 -4.39 -1.73 -11.80
N PHE A 145 -3.51 -0.79 -11.51
CA PHE A 145 -3.76 0.62 -11.84
C PHE A 145 -4.01 0.83 -13.33
N ARG A 146 -3.29 0.14 -14.24
CA ARG A 146 -3.48 0.32 -15.68
C ARG A 146 -4.80 -0.22 -16.18
N VAL A 147 -5.22 -1.40 -15.73
CA VAL A 147 -6.50 -1.97 -16.17
C VAL A 147 -7.68 -1.12 -15.71
N TRP A 148 -7.65 -0.66 -14.46
CA TRP A 148 -8.69 0.21 -13.93
C TRP A 148 -8.66 1.60 -14.58
N LEU A 149 -7.48 2.13 -14.89
CA LEU A 149 -7.33 3.41 -15.57
C LEU A 149 -7.97 3.38 -16.96
N LYS A 150 -7.74 2.29 -17.71
CA LYS A 150 -8.35 2.08 -19.04
C LYS A 150 -9.87 1.94 -18.98
N GLN A 151 -10.39 1.19 -18.01
CA GLN A 151 -11.82 0.83 -17.99
C GLN A 151 -12.71 1.85 -17.28
N ARG A 152 -12.19 2.49 -16.23
CA ARG A 152 -13.00 3.30 -15.30
C ARG A 152 -12.39 4.67 -15.00
N GLY A 153 -11.21 4.96 -15.54
CA GLY A 153 -10.54 6.25 -15.38
C GLY A 153 -9.68 6.35 -14.12
N PHE A 154 -9.10 7.54 -13.94
CA PHE A 154 -8.03 7.78 -12.98
C PHE A 154 -8.45 7.56 -11.52
N LEU A 155 -9.61 8.07 -11.10
CA LEU A 155 -10.04 7.97 -9.71
C LEU A 155 -10.28 6.52 -9.29
N ALA A 156 -10.96 5.73 -10.13
CA ALA A 156 -11.17 4.31 -9.87
C ALA A 156 -9.83 3.56 -9.77
N ALA A 157 -8.92 3.81 -10.71
CA ALA A 157 -7.58 3.23 -10.68
C ALA A 157 -6.83 3.54 -9.40
N LEU A 158 -6.81 4.83 -9.02
CA LEU A 158 -6.12 5.31 -7.84
C LEU A 158 -6.66 4.67 -6.56
N PHE A 159 -7.98 4.67 -6.36
CA PHE A 159 -8.55 4.14 -5.12
C PHE A 159 -8.45 2.63 -5.05
N ILE A 160 -8.75 1.91 -6.14
CA ILE A 160 -8.73 0.45 -6.14
C ILE A 160 -7.31 -0.07 -5.97
N SER A 161 -6.32 0.48 -6.69
CA SER A 161 -4.93 0.04 -6.51
C SER A 161 -4.42 0.32 -5.09
N SER A 162 -4.80 1.45 -4.50
CA SER A 162 -4.36 1.84 -3.15
C SER A 162 -5.02 1.00 -2.05
N ILE A 163 -6.32 0.72 -2.19
CA ILE A 163 -7.06 -0.14 -1.25
C ILE A 163 -6.52 -1.57 -1.32
N LEU A 164 -6.33 -2.12 -2.51
CA LEU A 164 -5.79 -3.48 -2.65
C LEU A 164 -4.36 -3.58 -2.11
N PHE A 165 -3.54 -2.54 -2.30
CA PHE A 165 -2.20 -2.46 -1.71
C PHE A 165 -2.24 -2.44 -0.17
N ALA A 166 -3.19 -1.71 0.42
CA ALA A 166 -3.40 -1.72 1.87
C ALA A 166 -3.92 -3.07 2.40
N VAL A 167 -4.81 -3.72 1.65
CA VAL A 167 -5.38 -5.02 2.01
C VAL A 167 -4.31 -6.12 1.99
N GLU A 168 -3.39 -6.09 1.02
CA GLU A 168 -2.23 -6.98 1.01
C GLU A 168 -1.43 -6.88 2.31
N HIS A 169 -1.20 -5.66 2.81
CA HIS A 169 -0.47 -5.43 4.04
C HIS A 169 -1.20 -5.96 5.28
N LEU A 170 -2.54 -6.05 5.27
CA LEU A 170 -3.30 -6.68 6.36
C LEU A 170 -2.96 -8.16 6.55
N LEU A 171 -2.45 -8.83 5.51
CA LEU A 171 -2.13 -10.26 5.59
C LEU A 171 -0.81 -10.53 6.34
N PHE A 172 0.11 -9.57 6.36
CA PHE A 172 1.47 -9.77 6.88
C PHE A 172 1.84 -8.82 8.01
N VAL A 173 1.49 -7.54 7.87
CA VAL A 173 1.90 -6.49 8.79
C VAL A 173 0.71 -5.52 8.98
N PRO A 174 -0.34 -5.95 9.72
CA PRO A 174 -1.60 -5.21 9.83
C PRO A 174 -1.42 -3.74 10.25
N GLU A 175 -0.46 -3.46 11.13
CA GLU A 175 -0.10 -2.12 11.60
C GLU A 175 0.36 -1.18 10.48
N ARG A 176 0.90 -1.72 9.37
CA ARG A 176 1.33 -0.95 8.19
C ARG A 176 0.23 -0.73 7.17
N SER A 177 -0.91 -1.42 7.27
CA SER A 177 -2.00 -1.31 6.29
C SER A 177 -2.55 0.11 6.13
N MET A 178 -2.72 0.85 7.23
CA MET A 178 -3.19 2.25 7.19
C MET A 178 -2.16 3.13 6.48
N THR A 179 -0.89 2.96 6.82
CA THR A 179 0.22 3.66 6.19
C THR A 179 0.29 3.35 4.69
N ALA A 180 0.12 2.09 4.29
CA ALA A 180 0.04 1.66 2.90
C ALA A 180 -1.17 2.26 2.16
N LEU A 181 -2.34 2.33 2.81
CA LEU A 181 -3.54 2.97 2.25
C LEU A 181 -3.31 4.44 1.97
N LEU A 182 -2.66 5.13 2.91
CA LEU A 182 -2.33 6.54 2.78
C LEU A 182 -1.27 6.75 1.70
N PHE A 183 -0.22 5.93 1.63
CA PHE A 183 0.84 6.03 0.61
C PHE A 183 0.40 5.64 -0.79
N GLY A 184 -0.60 4.76 -0.90
CA GLY A 184 -1.15 4.24 -2.14
C GLY A 184 -1.34 5.29 -3.23
N PRO A 185 -2.13 6.35 -2.96
CA PRO A 185 -2.42 7.44 -3.87
C PRO A 185 -1.19 8.19 -4.40
N SER A 186 -0.21 8.51 -3.56
CA SER A 186 0.98 9.27 -3.96
C SER A 186 1.84 8.50 -4.97
N LEU A 187 2.01 7.19 -4.76
CA LEU A 187 2.70 6.30 -5.69
C LEU A 187 1.91 6.16 -7.01
N ALA A 188 0.58 6.01 -6.92
CA ALA A 188 -0.30 5.93 -8.09
C ALA A 188 -0.26 7.22 -8.93
N VAL A 189 -0.25 8.40 -8.28
CA VAL A 189 -0.12 9.71 -8.95
C VAL A 189 1.25 9.83 -9.61
N THR A 190 2.33 9.41 -8.94
CA THR A 190 3.67 9.39 -9.52
C THR A 190 3.69 8.60 -10.85
N VAL A 191 3.10 7.39 -10.86
CA VAL A 191 3.02 6.54 -12.06
C VAL A 191 2.00 7.06 -13.08
N TYR A 192 1.01 7.84 -12.67
CA TYR A 192 0.14 8.55 -13.60
C TYR A 192 0.92 9.67 -14.31
N LEU A 193 1.64 10.51 -13.55
CA LEU A 193 2.38 11.68 -14.04
C LEU A 193 3.65 11.31 -14.82
N SER A 194 4.32 10.25 -14.42
CA SER A 194 5.44 9.64 -15.12
C SER A 194 5.21 8.14 -15.22
N PRO A 195 4.76 7.62 -16.38
CA PRO A 195 4.28 6.26 -16.47
C PRO A 195 5.42 5.22 -16.54
N ASN A 196 6.34 5.30 -15.60
CA ASN A 196 7.55 4.53 -15.43
C ASN A 196 7.56 3.97 -14.01
N ILE A 197 7.57 2.64 -13.87
CA ILE A 197 7.51 2.02 -12.54
C ILE A 197 8.88 1.92 -11.87
N TRP A 198 9.99 1.92 -12.62
CA TRP A 198 11.34 1.80 -12.04
C TRP A 198 11.66 2.94 -11.07
N GLY A 199 11.31 4.18 -11.42
CA GLY A 199 11.54 5.32 -10.54
C GLY A 199 10.78 5.22 -9.22
N VAL A 200 9.51 4.82 -9.27
CA VAL A 200 8.69 4.60 -8.06
C VAL A 200 9.11 3.35 -7.29
N THR A 201 9.62 2.31 -7.96
CA THR A 201 10.18 1.12 -7.29
C THR A 201 11.39 1.48 -6.44
N ILE A 202 12.33 2.26 -6.97
CA ILE A 202 13.50 2.71 -6.21
C ILE A 202 13.05 3.58 -5.04
N ALA A 203 12.10 4.49 -5.28
CA ALA A 203 11.54 5.30 -4.22
C ALA A 203 10.89 4.44 -3.12
N HIS A 204 10.03 3.49 -3.49
CA HIS A 204 9.38 2.59 -2.56
C HIS A 204 10.40 1.73 -1.80
N PHE A 205 11.40 1.18 -2.48
CA PHE A 205 12.52 0.48 -1.86
C PHE A 205 13.22 1.33 -0.79
N LEU A 206 13.61 2.57 -1.12
CA LEU A 206 14.26 3.49 -0.18
C LEU A 206 13.36 3.81 1.02
N SER A 207 12.05 3.94 0.80
CA SER A 207 11.08 4.09 1.89
C SER A 207 11.09 2.86 2.81
N ASN A 208 11.03 1.65 2.27
CA ASN A 208 11.01 0.42 3.05
C ASN A 208 12.32 0.23 3.84
N ILE A 209 13.45 0.54 3.22
CA ILE A 209 14.76 0.57 3.88
C ILE A 209 14.78 1.59 5.01
N SER A 210 14.26 2.80 4.79
CA SER A 210 14.21 3.82 5.85
C SER A 210 13.42 3.33 7.07
N VAL A 211 12.30 2.62 6.87
CA VAL A 211 11.53 2.03 7.98
C VAL A 211 12.34 0.99 8.72
N LEU A 212 12.96 0.05 8.00
CA LEU A 212 13.71 -1.05 8.60
C LEU A 212 14.78 -0.56 9.58
N TYR A 213 15.49 0.51 9.23
CA TYR A 213 16.57 1.04 10.05
C TYR A 213 16.12 2.08 11.09
N MET A 214 14.97 2.73 10.90
CA MET A 214 14.48 3.77 11.82
C MET A 214 13.49 3.25 12.88
N GLU A 215 12.66 2.24 12.55
CA GLU A 215 11.57 1.78 13.42
C GLU A 215 12.03 1.12 14.73
N PRO A 216 13.11 0.30 14.77
CA PRO A 216 13.64 -0.25 16.03
C PRO A 216 14.15 0.82 17.01
N LEU A 217 14.37 2.06 16.56
CA LEU A 217 15.01 3.12 17.33
C LEU A 217 14.02 3.97 18.15
N ALA A 218 12.72 3.88 17.86
CA ALA A 218 11.70 4.65 18.57
C ALA A 218 10.35 3.93 18.65
N PRO A 219 10.28 2.77 19.34
CA PRO A 219 9.04 2.01 19.48
C PRO A 219 7.94 2.81 20.20
N GLU A 220 8.29 3.77 21.06
CA GLU A 220 7.34 4.62 21.78
C GLU A 220 6.92 5.88 21.01
N LEU A 221 7.80 6.40 20.15
CA LEU A 221 7.44 7.44 19.17
C LEU A 221 6.68 6.84 17.98
N SER A 222 6.38 5.53 18.03
CA SER A 222 5.74 4.80 16.94
C SER A 222 4.46 5.48 16.50
N LEU A 223 4.59 6.14 15.35
CA LEU A 223 3.83 5.90 14.14
C LEU A 223 2.30 6.10 14.13
N LYS A 224 1.59 6.02 15.26
CA LYS A 224 0.12 5.94 15.26
C LYS A 224 -0.58 7.25 14.94
N TYR A 225 0.00 8.38 15.34
CA TYR A 225 -0.63 9.69 15.17
C TYR A 225 0.21 10.64 14.32
N GLY A 226 1.53 10.73 14.56
CA GLY A 226 2.41 11.60 13.76
C GLY A 226 2.44 11.21 12.28
N LEU A 227 2.64 9.92 11.98
CA LEU A 227 2.63 9.41 10.61
C LEU A 227 1.21 9.34 10.01
N PHE A 228 0.18 9.23 10.84
CA PHE A 228 -1.21 9.35 10.37
C PHE A 228 -1.53 10.78 9.94
N PHE A 229 -1.26 11.80 10.77
CA PHE A 229 -1.56 13.20 10.45
C PHE A 229 -0.64 13.77 9.38
N MET A 230 0.66 13.44 9.43
CA MET A 230 1.62 13.79 8.40
C MET A 230 1.32 13.02 7.11
N GLY A 231 0.94 11.75 7.21
CA GLY A 231 0.42 10.97 6.09
C GLY A 231 -0.87 11.55 5.52
N LEU A 232 -1.79 12.06 6.33
CA LEU A 232 -3.02 12.70 5.86
C LEU A 232 -2.71 14.01 5.14
N GLY A 233 -1.87 14.86 5.71
CA GLY A 233 -1.41 16.09 5.06
C GLY A 233 -0.67 15.80 3.76
N VAL A 234 0.37 14.97 3.81
CA VAL A 234 1.15 14.61 2.62
C VAL A 234 0.27 13.94 1.57
N ASN A 235 -0.61 13.00 1.92
CA ASN A 235 -1.41 12.32 0.89
C ASN A 235 -2.60 13.13 0.38
N ILE A 236 -3.10 14.12 1.15
CA ILE A 236 -4.02 15.12 0.61
C ILE A 236 -3.27 16.04 -0.34
N TYR A 237 -2.17 16.67 0.10
CA TYR A 237 -1.56 17.79 -0.59
C TYR A 237 -0.55 17.38 -1.67
N LEU A 238 0.13 16.25 -1.51
CA LEU A 238 1.19 15.85 -2.43
C LEU A 238 0.67 15.51 -3.83
N PRO A 239 -0.45 14.77 -4.01
CA PRO A 239 -1.02 14.59 -5.34
C PRO A 239 -1.27 15.91 -6.08
N PHE A 240 -1.75 16.93 -5.36
CA PHE A 240 -1.96 18.27 -5.90
C PHE A 240 -0.65 18.96 -6.23
N LEU A 241 0.33 18.90 -5.31
CA LEU A 241 1.63 19.51 -5.48
C LEU A 241 2.35 18.91 -6.70
N LEU A 242 2.31 17.58 -6.86
CA LEU A 242 2.93 16.88 -7.99
C LEU A 242 2.26 17.26 -9.32
N ASP A 243 0.93 17.32 -9.39
CA ASP A 243 0.23 17.78 -10.61
C ASP A 243 0.46 19.27 -10.89
N PHE A 244 0.53 20.11 -9.87
CA PHE A 244 0.89 21.52 -10.01
C PHE A 244 2.30 21.69 -10.57
N ILE A 245 3.29 21.02 -9.98
CA ILE A 245 4.68 21.01 -10.46
C ILE A 245 4.73 20.49 -11.89
N ASP A 246 4.05 19.37 -12.19
CA ASP A 246 4.04 18.79 -13.53
C ASP A 246 3.50 19.75 -14.59
N ARG A 247 2.39 20.43 -14.31
CA ARG A 247 1.80 21.42 -15.22
C ARG A 247 2.72 22.60 -15.45
N LYS A 248 3.43 23.06 -14.42
CA LYS A 248 4.39 24.17 -14.53
C LYS A 248 5.64 23.77 -15.31
N VAL A 249 6.18 22.58 -15.06
CA VAL A 249 7.41 22.10 -15.69
C VAL A 249 7.20 21.66 -17.14
N THR A 250 6.10 20.95 -17.43
CA THR A 250 5.90 20.34 -18.76
C THR A 250 5.02 21.15 -19.70
N GLY A 251 4.22 22.10 -19.17
CA GLY A 251 3.20 22.83 -19.93
C GLY A 251 2.06 21.95 -20.47
N PHE A 252 2.07 20.64 -20.19
CA PHE A 252 1.15 19.68 -20.80
C PHE A 252 -0.21 19.72 -20.09
N ARG A 253 -1.28 20.04 -20.83
CA ARG A 253 -2.65 19.96 -20.31
C ARG A 253 -3.17 18.53 -20.46
N ARG A 254 -2.91 17.68 -19.47
CA ARG A 254 -3.63 16.40 -19.35
C ARG A 254 -5.09 16.64 -18.99
N ASN A 255 -5.94 15.64 -19.22
CA ASN A 255 -7.31 15.65 -18.71
C ASN A 255 -7.29 16.09 -17.25
N ARG A 256 -8.00 17.19 -16.95
CA ARG A 256 -7.99 17.78 -15.61
C ARG A 256 -8.36 16.71 -14.60
N ILE A 257 -7.43 16.38 -13.71
CA ILE A 257 -7.78 15.66 -12.49
C ILE A 257 -8.78 16.56 -11.76
N VAL A 258 -9.99 16.04 -11.55
CA VAL A 258 -11.04 16.75 -10.83
C VAL A 258 -10.74 16.58 -9.35
N TRP A 259 -9.82 17.40 -8.87
CA TRP A 259 -9.27 17.31 -7.52
C TRP A 259 -10.33 17.46 -6.41
N THR A 260 -11.39 18.22 -6.67
CA THR A 260 -12.55 18.32 -5.78
C THR A 260 -13.20 16.95 -5.56
N THR A 261 -13.37 16.18 -6.64
CA THR A 261 -13.90 14.81 -6.58
C THR A 261 -12.92 13.88 -5.85
N TYR A 262 -11.62 13.99 -6.12
CA TYR A 262 -10.60 13.22 -5.39
C TYR A 262 -10.68 13.45 -3.87
N VAL A 263 -10.69 14.71 -3.44
CA VAL A 263 -10.78 15.10 -2.03
C VAL A 263 -12.08 14.58 -1.42
N ALA A 264 -13.22 14.77 -2.08
CA ALA A 264 -14.51 14.28 -1.59
C ALA A 264 -14.50 12.76 -1.36
N TRP A 265 -13.98 11.98 -2.32
CA TRP A 265 -13.85 10.54 -2.17
C TRP A 265 -12.91 10.15 -1.04
N MET A 266 -11.74 10.78 -0.97
CA MET A 266 -10.75 10.47 0.06
C MET A 266 -11.29 10.78 1.46
N PHE A 267 -11.95 11.94 1.65
CA PHE A 267 -12.64 12.26 2.91
C PHE A 267 -13.76 11.26 3.22
N SER A 268 -14.55 10.85 2.22
CA SER A 268 -15.61 9.85 2.40
C SER A 268 -15.05 8.50 2.84
N ILE A 269 -13.97 8.03 2.22
CA ILE A 269 -13.30 6.77 2.57
C ILE A 269 -12.72 6.87 3.98
N LEU A 270 -12.00 7.95 4.30
CA LEU A 270 -11.45 8.18 5.64
C LEU A 270 -12.56 8.22 6.69
N PHE A 271 -13.66 8.91 6.41
CA PHE A 271 -14.81 8.98 7.31
C PHE A 271 -15.41 7.61 7.58
N VAL A 272 -15.63 6.80 6.53
CA VAL A 272 -16.15 5.42 6.68
C VAL A 272 -15.19 4.56 7.51
N ILE A 273 -13.88 4.64 7.25
CA ILE A 273 -12.86 3.89 7.98
C ILE A 273 -12.81 4.31 9.46
N MET A 274 -12.77 5.62 9.73
CA MET A 274 -12.76 6.15 11.10
C MET A 274 -14.03 5.77 11.87
N THR A 275 -15.19 5.84 11.20
CA THR A 275 -16.48 5.42 11.78
C THR A 275 -16.48 3.92 12.09
N GLY A 276 -16.01 3.09 11.15
CA GLY A 276 -15.90 1.65 11.35
C GLY A 276 -14.98 1.30 12.52
N PHE A 277 -13.82 1.96 12.62
CA PHE A 277 -12.88 1.77 13.72
C PHE A 277 -13.46 2.22 15.08
N PHE A 278 -14.16 3.35 15.10
CA PHE A 278 -14.87 3.83 16.29
C PHE A 278 -15.93 2.81 16.75
N CYS A 279 -16.79 2.34 15.84
CA CYS A 279 -17.79 1.33 16.14
C CYS A 279 -17.18 0.01 16.65
N TRP A 280 -16.07 -0.44 16.05
CA TRP A 280 -15.34 -1.63 16.51
C TRP A 280 -14.83 -1.45 17.94
N LYS A 281 -14.16 -0.33 18.24
CA LYS A 281 -13.63 -0.05 19.58
C LYS A 281 -14.74 0.04 20.62
N MET A 282 -15.85 0.71 20.31
CA MET A 282 -17.01 0.78 21.19
C MET A 282 -17.60 -0.60 21.47
N THR A 283 -17.69 -1.46 20.45
CA THR A 283 -18.16 -2.85 20.62
C THR A 283 -17.24 -3.65 21.54
N GLY A 284 -15.91 -3.53 21.37
CA GLY A 284 -14.94 -4.15 22.27
C GLY A 284 -15.06 -3.65 23.72
N LEU A 285 -15.29 -2.35 23.91
CA LEU A 285 -15.55 -1.75 25.22
C LEU A 285 -16.84 -2.29 25.85
N PHE A 286 -17.92 -2.40 25.08
CA PHE A 286 -19.19 -2.98 25.57
C PHE A 286 -19.02 -4.44 26.00
N ILE A 287 -18.26 -5.25 25.25
CA ILE A 287 -17.96 -6.64 25.61
C ILE A 287 -17.15 -6.69 26.92
N LEU A 288 -16.17 -5.80 27.09
CA LEU A 288 -15.35 -5.73 28.30
C LEU A 288 -16.18 -5.33 29.54
N ILE A 289 -17.02 -4.30 29.43
CA ILE A 289 -17.93 -3.87 30.49
C ILE A 289 -18.89 -5.00 30.89
N ARG A 290 -19.41 -5.74 29.91
CA ARG A 290 -20.27 -6.90 30.17
C ARG A 290 -19.53 -8.03 30.89
N LYS A 291 -18.26 -8.29 30.55
CA LYS A 291 -17.43 -9.27 31.27
C LYS A 291 -17.18 -8.84 32.72
N MET A 292 -16.84 -7.57 32.96
CA MET A 292 -16.58 -7.04 34.31
C MET A 292 -17.84 -7.09 35.20
N THR A 293 -19.00 -6.71 34.66
CA THR A 293 -20.27 -6.77 35.40
C THR A 293 -20.68 -8.21 35.74
N CYS A 294 -20.43 -9.18 34.86
CA CYS A 294 -20.65 -10.60 35.17
C CYS A 294 -19.69 -11.15 36.24
N MET A 295 -18.41 -10.75 36.24
CA MET A 295 -17.45 -11.17 37.27
C MET A 295 -17.82 -10.63 38.65
N ASN A 296 -18.20 -9.35 38.74
CA ASN A 296 -18.63 -8.75 40.01
C ASN A 296 -19.88 -9.43 40.59
N ARG A 297 -20.85 -9.84 39.75
CA ARG A 297 -22.02 -10.61 40.23
C ARG A 297 -21.64 -11.98 40.80
N LYS A 298 -20.72 -12.69 40.15
CA LYS A 298 -20.23 -13.99 40.66
C LYS A 298 -19.46 -13.84 41.96
N GLN A 299 -18.61 -12.82 42.08
CA GLN A 299 -17.92 -12.53 43.34
C GLN A 299 -18.90 -12.16 44.46
N ALA A 300 -19.90 -11.32 44.18
CA ALA A 300 -20.93 -10.98 45.16
C ALA A 300 -21.73 -12.21 45.64
N GLN A 301 -22.07 -13.15 44.75
CA GLN A 301 -22.74 -14.40 45.12
C GLN A 301 -21.88 -15.32 45.99
N ASN A 302 -20.56 -15.33 45.78
CA ASN A 302 -19.65 -16.14 46.60
C ASN A 302 -19.43 -15.56 48.00
N TRP A 303 -19.72 -14.27 48.23
CA TRP A 303 -19.61 -13.63 49.54
C TRP A 303 -20.90 -13.73 50.36
N SER A 304 -22.02 -14.03 49.70
CA SER A 304 -23.33 -14.22 50.34
C SER A 304 -23.62 -15.66 50.75
N ASN A 305 -22.73 -16.61 50.42
CA ASN A 305 -22.80 -18.02 50.80
C ASN A 305 -21.71 -18.33 51.82
#